data_AF-A0AAW5EL76-F1
#
_entry.id   AF-A0AAW5EL76-F1
#
_cell.length_a   1.000
_cell.length_b   1.000
_cell.length_c   1.000
_cell.angle_alpha   90.00
_cell.angle_beta   90.00
_cell.angle_gamma   90.00
#
_symmetry.space_group_name_H-M   'P 1'
#
loop_
_entity.id
_entity.type
_entity.pdbx_description
1 polymer ?
#
loop_
_entity_poly.entity_id
_entity_poly.type
_entity_poly.pdbx_seq_one_letter_code
_entity_poly.pdbx_strand_id
1 'polypeptide(L)'
;MINKTALLGAAFLMATSAIGPGFLTQTATFTGSLLASFGFVILVSIILDIGAQLNIWRIIWISGKRGTEVANMVLPNLGYFVAFLIALGGFFFNIGNIAGAGLGLNIVLGISVENAAVISAIIAIGIFIFKKAGELMDKFIVLAGFV
;
A
#
# COMPACT_ATOMS: atom_id res chain seq x y z
N MET A 1 -15.29 12.17 -21.27
CA MET A 1 -15.05 12.95 -20.04
C MET A 1 -14.74 11.96 -18.92
N ILE A 2 -13.61 12.11 -18.23
CA ILE A 2 -13.25 11.24 -17.10
C ILE A 2 -14.28 11.46 -15.99
N ASN A 3 -14.91 10.40 -15.51
CA ASN A 3 -15.90 10.47 -14.44
C ASN A 3 -15.20 10.91 -13.15
N LYS A 4 -15.61 12.05 -12.56
CA LYS A 4 -15.01 12.60 -11.33
C LYS A 4 -15.00 11.59 -10.19
N THR A 5 -16.02 10.74 -10.11
CA THR A 5 -16.12 9.65 -9.12
C THR A 5 -15.05 8.58 -9.34
N ALA A 6 -14.73 8.26 -10.59
CA ALA A 6 -13.68 7.29 -10.90
C ALA A 6 -12.28 7.84 -10.56
N LEU A 7 -12.04 9.14 -10.77
CA LEU A 7 -10.78 9.79 -10.41
C LEU A 7 -10.59 9.84 -8.88
N LEU A 8 -11.65 10.17 -8.13
CA LEU A 8 -11.64 10.15 -6.67
C LEU A 8 -11.41 8.72 -6.15
N GLY A 9 -12.09 7.72 -6.71
CA GLY A 9 -11.88 6.31 -6.34
C GLY A 9 -10.44 5.86 -6.54
N ALA A 10 -9.83 6.20 -7.69
CA ALA A 10 -8.43 5.87 -7.96
C ALA A 10 -7.46 6.59 -7.00
N ALA A 11 -7.71 7.85 -6.66
CA ALA A 11 -6.91 8.60 -5.71
C ALA A 11 -7.00 8.02 -4.29
N PHE A 12 -8.21 7.66 -3.84
CA PHE A 12 -8.42 7.03 -2.54
C PHE A 12 -7.78 5.64 -2.45
N LEU A 13 -7.95 4.80 -3.47
CA LEU A 13 -7.31 3.47 -3.51
C LEU A 13 -5.78 3.58 -3.44
N MET A 14 -5.20 4.59 -4.11
CA MET A 14 -3.77 4.83 -4.02
C MET A 14 -3.37 5.30 -2.61
N ALA A 15 -4.10 6.25 -2.02
CA ALA A 15 -3.80 6.77 -0.69
C ALA A 15 -3.93 5.68 0.40
N THR A 16 -4.99 4.87 0.37
CA THR A 16 -5.18 3.78 1.33
C THR A 16 -4.14 2.67 1.16
N SER A 17 -3.66 2.43 -0.07
CA SER A 17 -2.54 1.50 -0.29
C SER A 17 -1.21 1.99 0.28
N ALA A 18 -1.02 3.31 0.46
CA ALA A 18 0.19 3.89 1.04
C ALA A 18 0.22 3.82 2.58
N ILE A 19 -0.94 3.74 3.24
CA ILE A 19 -1.07 3.71 4.71
C ILE A 19 -1.34 2.27 5.20
N GLY A 20 -0.56 1.31 4.68
CA GLY A 20 -0.71 -0.09 5.05
C GLY A 20 -0.38 -0.35 6.54
N PRO A 21 -0.93 -1.43 7.15
CA PRO A 21 -0.66 -1.79 8.55
C PRO A 21 0.82 -1.88 8.90
N GLY A 22 1.66 -2.39 8.00
CA GLY A 22 3.12 -2.44 8.21
C GLY A 22 3.76 -1.06 8.31
N PHE A 23 3.26 -0.08 7.55
CA PHE A 23 3.74 1.31 7.62
C PHE A 23 3.36 1.95 8.96
N LEU A 24 2.14 1.71 9.44
CA LEU A 24 1.66 2.20 10.72
C LEU A 24 2.46 1.63 11.89
N THR A 25 2.72 0.32 11.89
CA THR A 25 3.51 -0.32 12.96
C THR A 25 4.95 0.20 12.98
N GLN A 26 5.60 0.33 11.82
CA GLN A 26 6.95 0.86 11.76
C GLN A 26 7.01 2.32 12.20
N THR A 27 6.04 3.14 11.77
CA THR A 27 5.93 4.54 12.21
C THR A 27 5.77 4.61 13.72
N ALA A 28 4.92 3.76 14.32
CA ALA A 28 4.73 3.70 15.77
C ALA A 28 6.00 3.25 16.51
N THR A 29 6.68 2.19 16.04
CA THR A 29 7.92 1.69 16.64
C THR A 29 9.03 2.73 16.61
N PHE A 30 9.24 3.40 15.47
CA PHE A 30 10.27 4.42 15.37
C PHE A 30 9.90 5.71 16.10
N THR A 31 8.62 6.09 16.14
CA THR A 31 8.17 7.21 16.98
C THR A 31 8.39 6.90 18.46
N GLY A 32 8.13 5.67 18.91
CA GLY A 32 8.43 5.25 20.29
C GLY A 32 9.93 5.28 20.62
N SER A 33 10.78 4.92 19.65
CA SER A 33 12.23 4.83 19.85
C SER A 33 12.96 6.17 19.70
N LEU A 34 12.52 7.01 18.76
CA LEU A 34 13.19 8.25 18.35
C LEU A 34 12.40 9.50 18.76
N LEU A 35 11.19 9.34 19.30
CA LEU A 35 10.30 10.41 19.77
C LEU A 35 10.18 11.54 18.72
N ALA A 36 10.31 12.80 19.16
CA ALA A 36 10.16 13.97 18.31
C ALA A 36 11.15 14.00 17.12
N SER A 37 12.32 13.35 17.26
CA SER A 37 13.32 13.30 16.18
C SER A 37 12.84 12.55 14.94
N PHE A 38 11.90 11.61 15.09
CA PHE A 38 11.32 10.90 13.95
C PHE A 38 10.44 11.81 13.07
N GLY A 39 9.89 12.88 13.63
CA GLY A 39 9.05 13.84 12.89
C GLY A 39 9.80 14.50 11.73
N PHE A 40 11.10 14.75 11.88
CA PHE A 40 11.93 15.28 10.77
C PHE A 40 12.07 14.25 9.64
N VAL A 41 12.25 12.97 9.99
CA VAL A 41 12.33 11.88 9.00
C VAL A 41 11.02 11.74 8.22
N ILE A 42 9.88 11.79 8.92
CA ILE A 42 8.55 11.79 8.29
C ILE A 42 8.41 12.97 7.33
N LEU A 43 8.76 14.18 7.76
CA LEU A 43 8.66 15.38 6.93
C LEU A 43 9.49 15.28 5.65
N VAL A 44 10.76 14.86 5.76
CA VAL A 44 11.64 14.67 4.60
C VAL A 44 11.08 13.58 3.68
N SER A 45 10.57 12.48 4.24
CA SER A 45 9.96 11.40 3.46
C SER A 45 8.76 11.89 2.65
N ILE A 46 7.89 12.71 3.23
CA ILE A 46 6.72 13.28 2.53
C ILE A 46 7.16 14.18 1.37
N ILE A 47 8.18 15.02 1.56
CA ILE A 47 8.69 15.90 0.50
C ILE A 47 9.25 15.08 -0.67
N LEU A 48 10.04 14.04 -0.36
CA LEU A 48 10.58 13.14 -1.38
C LEU A 48 9.48 12.38 -2.11
N ASP A 49 8.46 11.90 -1.40
CA ASP A 49 7.33 11.18 -2.01
C ASP A 49 6.53 12.10 -2.93
N ILE A 50 6.18 13.32 -2.52
CA ILE A 50 5.50 14.29 -3.39
C ILE A 50 6.33 14.52 -4.67
N GLY A 51 7.63 14.70 -4.55
CA GLY A 51 8.53 14.85 -5.68
C GLY A 51 8.49 13.62 -6.61
N ALA A 52 8.67 12.42 -6.08
CA ALA A 52 8.68 11.19 -6.85
C ALA A 52 7.32 10.91 -7.51
N GLN A 53 6.23 10.99 -6.76
CA GLN A 53 4.87 10.74 -7.23
C GLN A 53 4.48 11.71 -8.33
N LEU A 54 4.66 13.02 -8.14
CA LEU A 54 4.30 14.00 -9.17
C LEU A 54 5.10 13.79 -10.47
N ASN A 55 6.37 13.37 -10.39
CA ASN A 55 7.18 13.04 -11.56
C ASN A 55 6.67 11.78 -12.27
N ILE A 56 6.46 10.69 -11.53
CA ILE A 56 5.98 9.41 -12.08
C ILE A 56 4.62 9.61 -12.76
N TRP A 57 3.69 10.27 -12.08
CA TRP A 57 2.36 10.56 -12.59
C TRP A 57 2.40 11.42 -13.86
N ARG A 58 3.23 12.47 -13.88
CA ARG A 58 3.39 13.34 -15.05
C ARG A 58 3.90 12.56 -16.25
N ILE A 59 4.91 11.72 -16.07
CA ILE A 59 5.51 10.93 -17.16
C ILE A 59 4.51 9.91 -17.69
N ILE A 60 3.85 9.15 -16.81
CA ILE A 60 2.85 8.14 -17.19
C ILE A 60 1.67 8.80 -17.93
N TRP A 61 1.16 9.92 -17.40
CA TRP A 61 0.04 10.63 -17.99
C TRP A 61 0.35 11.18 -19.39
N ILE A 62 1.49 11.86 -19.54
CA ILE A 62 1.89 12.47 -20.82
C ILE A 62 2.25 11.41 -21.86
N SER A 63 2.93 10.34 -21.44
CA SER A 63 3.34 9.26 -22.36
C SER A 63 2.19 8.37 -22.82
N GLY A 64 1.09 8.31 -22.06
CA GLY A 64 -0.03 7.40 -22.33
C GLY A 64 0.33 5.92 -22.22
N LYS A 65 1.48 5.59 -21.60
CA LYS A 65 2.05 4.25 -21.47
C LYS A 65 2.16 3.83 -20.02
N ARG A 66 2.15 2.52 -19.75
CA ARG A 66 2.37 2.00 -18.39
C ARG A 66 3.83 2.22 -17.97
N GLY A 67 4.09 2.29 -16.67
CA GLY A 67 5.44 2.54 -16.15
C GLY A 67 6.51 1.56 -16.67
N THR A 68 6.18 0.29 -16.84
CA THR A 68 7.10 -0.71 -17.42
C THR A 68 7.39 -0.48 -18.91
N GLU A 69 6.42 0.03 -19.66
CA GLU A 69 6.58 0.39 -21.06
C GLU A 69 7.41 1.67 -21.19
N VAL A 70 7.19 2.66 -20.31
CA VAL A 70 8.03 3.86 -20.20
C VAL A 70 9.47 3.48 -19.88
N ALA A 71 9.70 2.54 -18.96
CA ALA A 71 11.04 2.05 -18.65
C ALA A 71 11.73 1.44 -19.88
N ASN A 72 11.01 0.66 -20.69
CA ASN A 72 11.52 0.12 -21.95
C ASN A 72 11.86 1.19 -23.00
N MET A 73 11.27 2.38 -22.93
CA MET A 73 11.62 3.50 -23.80
C MET A 73 12.95 4.17 -23.39
N VAL A 74 13.31 4.07 -22.10
CA VAL A 74 14.59 4.61 -21.60
C VAL A 74 15.74 3.68 -21.98
N LEU A 75 15.56 2.37 -21.77
CA LEU A 75 16.53 1.35 -22.16
C LEU A 75 15.79 0.06 -22.54
N PRO A 76 16.17 -0.64 -23.63
CA PRO A 76 15.55 -1.90 -24.01
C PRO A 76 15.60 -2.91 -22.85
N ASN A 77 14.46 -3.59 -22.62
CA ASN A 77 14.25 -4.59 -21.56
C ASN A 77 14.26 -4.09 -20.10
N LEU A 78 14.47 -2.80 -19.84
CA LEU A 78 14.43 -2.25 -18.47
C LEU A 78 13.06 -2.45 -17.79
N GLY A 79 11.99 -2.47 -18.58
CA GLY A 79 10.63 -2.74 -18.09
C GLY A 79 10.48 -4.09 -17.39
N TYR A 80 11.22 -5.12 -17.82
CA TYR A 80 11.22 -6.43 -17.15
C TYR A 80 11.90 -6.37 -15.79
N PHE A 81 13.01 -5.65 -15.70
CA PHE A 81 13.70 -5.42 -14.43
C PHE A 81 12.82 -4.62 -13.45
N VAL A 82 12.17 -3.56 -13.93
CA VAL A 82 11.22 -2.79 -13.11
C VAL A 82 10.03 -3.65 -12.67
N ALA A 83 9.49 -4.48 -13.57
CA ALA A 83 8.40 -5.40 -13.20
C ALA A 83 8.82 -6.39 -12.11
N PHE A 84 10.05 -6.92 -12.17
CA PHE A 84 10.62 -7.75 -11.12
C PHE A 84 10.73 -7.00 -9.79
N LEU A 85 11.26 -5.77 -9.79
CA LEU A 85 11.36 -4.95 -8.58
C LEU A 85 9.98 -4.64 -7.97
N ILE A 86 8.97 -4.37 -8.81
CA ILE A 86 7.60 -4.15 -8.36
C ILE A 86 7.03 -5.41 -7.72
N ALA A 87 7.22 -6.58 -8.33
CA ALA A 87 6.76 -7.86 -7.77
C ALA A 87 7.45 -8.17 -6.43
N LEU A 88 8.76 -7.96 -6.35
CA LEU A 88 9.54 -8.15 -5.13
C LEU A 88 9.12 -7.18 -4.03
N GLY A 89 8.94 -5.90 -4.36
CA GLY A 89 8.44 -4.89 -3.42
C GLY A 89 7.04 -5.23 -2.91
N GLY A 90 6.14 -5.65 -3.80
CA GLY A 90 4.79 -6.09 -3.44
C GLY A 90 4.79 -7.31 -2.51
N PHE A 91 5.71 -8.25 -2.71
CA PHE A 91 5.89 -9.40 -1.81
C PHE A 91 6.25 -8.95 -0.39
N PHE A 92 7.28 -8.12 -0.23
CA PHE A 92 7.68 -7.61 1.09
C PHE A 92 6.60 -6.73 1.73
N PHE A 93 5.88 -5.94 0.93
CA PHE A 93 4.76 -5.15 1.41
C PHE A 93 3.64 -6.01 2.02
N ASN A 94 3.34 -7.16 1.39
CA ASN A 94 2.35 -8.10 1.93
C ASN A 94 2.80 -8.75 3.24
N ILE A 95 4.10 -9.03 3.41
CA ILE A 95 4.64 -9.48 4.71
C ILE A 95 4.37 -8.43 5.80
N GLY A 96 4.62 -7.15 5.49
CA GLY A 96 4.33 -6.04 6.40
C GLY A 96 2.84 -5.93 6.75
N ASN A 97 1.94 -6.11 5.78
CA ASN A 97 0.51 -6.07 6.02
C ASN A 97 0.02 -7.22 6.92
N ILE A 98 0.52 -8.44 6.70
CA ILE A 98 0.21 -9.59 7.56
C ILE A 98 0.76 -9.38 8.97
N ALA A 99 1.98 -8.88 9.11
CA ALA A 99 2.57 -8.56 10.42
C ALA A 99 1.73 -7.51 11.17
N GLY A 100 1.34 -6.43 10.50
CA GLY A 100 0.49 -5.39 11.08
C GLY A 100 -0.90 -5.90 11.46
N ALA A 101 -1.53 -6.74 10.63
CA ALA A 101 -2.81 -7.35 10.95
C ALA A 101 -2.70 -8.31 12.16
N GLY A 102 -1.63 -9.11 12.21
CA GLY A 102 -1.35 -10.00 13.34
C GLY A 102 -1.13 -9.24 14.65
N LEU A 103 -0.39 -8.13 14.61
CA LEU A 103 -0.21 -7.25 15.77
C LEU A 103 -1.53 -6.60 16.21
N GLY A 104 -2.35 -6.13 15.26
CA GLY A 104 -3.66 -5.56 15.57
C GLY A 104 -4.58 -6.57 16.27
N LEU A 105 -4.65 -7.80 15.75
CA LEU A 105 -5.42 -8.87 16.38
C LEU A 105 -4.84 -9.32 17.73
N ASN A 106 -3.51 -9.34 17.90
CA ASN A 106 -2.88 -9.61 19.18
C ASN A 106 -3.29 -8.56 20.23
N ILE A 107 -3.33 -7.28 19.87
CA ILE A 107 -3.73 -6.21 20.77
C ILE A 107 -5.22 -6.32 21.16
N VAL A 108 -6.10 -6.65 20.20
CA VAL A 108 -7.55 -6.68 20.44
C VAL A 108 -8.02 -7.97 21.13
N LEU A 109 -7.44 -9.12 20.77
CA LEU A 109 -7.91 -10.44 21.21
C LEU A 109 -6.95 -11.15 22.18
N GLY A 110 -5.73 -10.62 22.39
CA GLY A 110 -4.73 -11.20 23.28
C GLY A 110 -4.09 -12.51 22.80
N ILE A 111 -4.36 -12.94 21.56
CA ILE A 111 -3.77 -14.15 20.95
C ILE A 111 -2.35 -13.90 20.46
N SER A 112 -1.48 -14.90 20.45
CA SER A 112 -0.09 -14.77 19.95
C SER A 112 -0.03 -14.24 18.50
N VAL A 113 0.98 -13.43 18.19
CA VAL A 113 1.11 -12.73 16.89
C VAL A 113 1.18 -13.72 15.72
N GLU A 114 1.80 -14.89 15.92
CA GLU A 114 1.92 -15.94 14.91
C GLU A 114 0.55 -16.50 14.55
N ASN A 115 -0.25 -16.87 15.55
CA ASN A 115 -1.61 -17.37 15.36
C ASN A 115 -2.51 -16.29 14.76
N ALA A 116 -2.37 -15.05 15.21
CA ALA A 116 -3.08 -13.90 14.67
C ALA A 116 -2.79 -13.69 13.17
N ALA A 117 -1.52 -13.75 12.78
CA ALA A 117 -1.09 -13.65 11.39
C ALA A 117 -1.65 -14.78 10.52
N VAL A 118 -1.64 -16.02 11.03
CA VAL A 118 -2.24 -17.18 10.34
C VAL A 118 -3.74 -17.00 10.14
N ILE A 119 -4.47 -16.54 11.17
CA ILE A 119 -5.90 -16.26 11.08
C ILE A 119 -6.17 -15.16 10.05
N SER A 120 -5.43 -14.06 10.08
CA SER A 120 -5.55 -12.98 9.08
C SER A 120 -5.30 -13.49 7.66
N ALA A 121 -4.31 -14.35 7.45
CA ALA A 121 -4.02 -14.94 6.15
C ALA A 121 -5.18 -15.83 5.65
N ILE A 122 -5.75 -16.67 6.52
CA ILE A 122 -6.90 -17.52 6.18
C ILE A 122 -8.12 -16.66 5.80
N ILE A 123 -8.40 -15.61 6.57
CA ILE A 123 -9.49 -14.67 6.28
C ILE A 123 -9.27 -13.99 4.93
N ALA A 124 -8.06 -13.49 4.67
CA ALA A 124 -7.72 -12.83 3.41
C ALA A 124 -7.91 -13.79 2.21
N ILE A 125 -7.40 -15.02 2.29
CA ILE A 125 -7.59 -16.05 1.26
C ILE A 125 -9.08 -16.32 1.05
N GLY A 126 -9.86 -16.47 2.13
CA GLY A 126 -11.30 -16.67 2.05
C GLY A 126 -12.00 -15.55 1.29
N ILE A 127 -11.70 -14.29 1.61
CA ILE A 127 -12.27 -13.11 0.93
C ILE A 127 -11.98 -13.15 -0.58
N PHE A 128 -10.75 -13.47 -0.98
CA PHE A 128 -10.37 -13.52 -2.40
C PHE A 128 -10.95 -14.71 -3.15
N ILE A 129 -11.29 -15.81 -2.48
CA ILE A 129 -12.00 -16.95 -3.09
C ILE A 129 -13.47 -16.60 -3.35
N PHE A 130 -14.13 -15.84 -2.47
CA PHE A 130 -15.52 -15.48 -2.61
C PHE A 130 -15.70 -14.15 -3.39
N LYS A 131 -16.02 -14.23 -4.69
CA LYS A 131 -16.24 -13.04 -5.55
C LYS A 131 -17.13 -11.95 -4.93
N LYS A 132 -18.21 -12.33 -4.23
CA LYS A 132 -19.13 -11.38 -3.55
C LYS A 132 -18.51 -10.70 -2.33
N ALA A 133 -17.54 -11.33 -1.66
CA ALA A 133 -16.85 -10.75 -0.52
C ALA A 133 -15.92 -9.60 -0.94
N GLY A 134 -15.34 -9.66 -2.15
CA GLY A 134 -14.59 -8.56 -2.75
C GLY A 134 -15.43 -7.30 -2.90
N GLU A 135 -16.62 -7.40 -3.50
CA GLU A 135 -17.54 -6.25 -3.64
C GLU A 135 -17.99 -5.66 -2.29
N LEU A 136 -18.18 -6.51 -1.29
CA LEU A 136 -18.53 -6.07 0.07
C LEU A 136 -17.34 -5.36 0.74
N MET A 137 -16.13 -5.88 0.53
CA MET A 137 -14.89 -5.32 1.04
C MET A 137 -14.61 -3.94 0.42
N ASP A 138 -14.85 -3.77 -0.89
CA ASP A 138 -14.69 -2.47 -1.56
C ASP A 138 -15.59 -1.40 -0.93
N LYS A 139 -16.84 -1.74 -0.61
CA LYS A 139 -17.77 -0.82 0.08
C LYS A 139 -17.33 -0.56 1.53
N PHE A 140 -16.84 -1.57 2.23
CA PHE A 140 -16.35 -1.45 3.59
C PHE A 140 -15.11 -0.55 3.67
N ILE A 141 -14.13 -0.70 2.77
CA ILE A 141 -12.91 0.11 2.74
C ILE A 141 -13.26 1.59 2.52
N VAL A 142 -14.20 1.89 1.62
CA VAL A 142 -14.68 3.26 1.42
C VAL A 142 -15.25 3.82 2.72
N LEU A 143 -16.11 3.07 3.41
CA LEU A 143 -16.68 3.50 4.69
C LEU A 143 -15.60 3.71 5.76
N ALA A 144 -14.67 2.76 5.89
CA ALA A 144 -13.59 2.79 6.87
C ALA A 144 -12.57 3.91 6.59
N GLY A 145 -12.40 4.35 5.34
CA GLY A 145 -11.54 5.48 4.99
C GLY A 145 -12.13 6.86 5.26
N PHE A 146 -13.44 6.95 5.54
CA PHE A 146 -14.11 8.20 5.95
C PHE A 146 -14.18 8.39 7.47
N VAL A 147 -13.93 7.34 8.25
CA VAL A 147 -13.89 7.34 9.73
C VAL A 147 -12.44 7.43 10.19
#